data_AF-A0A164JT98-F1
#
_entry.id   AF-A0A164JT98-F1
#
_cell.length_a   1.000
_cell.length_b   1.000
_cell.length_c   1.000
_cell.angle_alpha   90.00
_cell.angle_beta   90.00
_cell.angle_gamma   90.00
#
_symmetry.space_group_name_H-M   'P 1'
#
loop_
_entity.id
_entity.type
_entity.pdbx_description
1 polymer ?
#
loop_
_entity_poly.entity_id
_entity_poly.type
_entity_poly.pdbx_seq_one_letter_code
_entity_poly.pdbx_strand_id
1 'polypeptide(L)'
;MGIPLLITCPAGLVYDTKMGVCEFPDEAQRPGCMPEEVLGFTCPPITNATQLTFGDHLRFPKPDDCRYFFKCLKNGYPRLGGCEHGNVFNPVNGFCDSPQNVRGCEKYYSEDD
;
A
#
# COMPACT_ATOMS: atom_id res chain seq x y z
N MET A 1 -29.42 -21.37 13.45
CA MET A 1 -28.98 -19.97 13.68
C MET A 1 -27.48 -19.93 13.43
N GLY A 2 -27.00 -19.03 12.57
CA GLY A 2 -25.57 -18.88 12.25
C GLY A 2 -24.89 -17.90 13.21
N ILE A 3 -23.63 -18.18 13.56
CA ILE A 3 -22.79 -17.28 14.35
C ILE A 3 -22.16 -16.27 13.37
N PRO A 4 -22.25 -14.95 13.62
CA PRO A 4 -21.57 -13.97 12.78
C PRO A 4 -20.06 -14.12 12.91
N LEU A 5 -19.36 -14.20 11.78
CA LEU A 5 -17.90 -14.20 11.72
C LEU A 5 -17.41 -12.77 11.51
N LEU A 6 -16.57 -12.27 12.42
CA LEU A 6 -15.88 -11.01 12.23
C LEU A 6 -14.64 -11.26 11.35
N ILE A 7 -14.57 -10.57 10.22
CA ILE A 7 -13.45 -10.65 9.27
C ILE A 7 -12.72 -9.30 9.29
N THR A 8 -11.42 -9.34 9.55
CA THR A 8 -10.54 -8.17 9.42
C THR A 8 -9.69 -8.36 8.17
N CYS A 9 -9.77 -7.41 7.24
CA CYS A 9 -8.98 -7.46 6.03
C CYS A 9 -7.52 -7.07 6.29
N PRO A 10 -6.57 -7.63 5.51
CA PRO A 10 -5.19 -7.14 5.49
C PRO A 10 -5.13 -5.63 5.25
N ALA A 11 -4.04 -5.01 5.71
CA ALA A 11 -3.84 -3.57 5.58
C ALA A 11 -3.98 -3.12 4.11
N GLY A 12 -4.78 -2.06 3.90
CA GLY A 12 -5.03 -1.49 2.58
C GLY A 12 -6.07 -2.22 1.72
N LEU A 13 -6.72 -3.26 2.24
CA LEU A 13 -7.86 -3.93 1.60
C LEU A 13 -9.17 -3.64 2.33
N VAL A 14 -10.27 -3.78 1.61
CA VAL A 14 -11.63 -3.59 2.12
C VAL A 14 -12.47 -4.83 1.84
N TYR A 15 -13.47 -5.08 2.69
CA TYR A 15 -14.37 -6.21 2.47
C TYR A 15 -15.36 -5.90 1.34
N ASP A 16 -15.25 -6.64 0.24
CA ASP A 16 -16.22 -6.65 -0.85
C ASP A 16 -17.43 -7.51 -0.45
N THR A 17 -18.57 -6.87 -0.23
CA THR A 17 -19.81 -7.53 0.20
C THR A 17 -20.46 -8.40 -0.88
N LYS A 18 -20.10 -8.20 -2.16
CA LYS A 18 -20.62 -8.96 -3.29
C LYS A 18 -19.86 -10.27 -3.46
N MET A 19 -18.53 -10.20 -3.39
CA MET A 19 -17.66 -11.36 -3.55
C MET A 19 -17.37 -12.11 -2.25
N GLY A 20 -17.56 -11.45 -1.10
CA GLY A 20 -17.30 -12.04 0.22
C GLY A 20 -15.81 -12.20 0.54
N VAL A 21 -14.96 -11.38 -0.08
CA VAL A 21 -13.49 -11.42 0.06
C VAL A 21 -12.93 -10.05 0.42
N CYS A 22 -11.69 -10.02 0.88
CA CYS A 22 -10.94 -8.78 1.01
C CYS A 22 -10.35 -8.42 -0.34
N GLU A 23 -10.71 -7.25 -0.85
CA GLU A 23 -10.35 -6.79 -2.19
C GLU A 23 -9.78 -5.36 -2.11
N PHE A 24 -9.05 -4.96 -3.15
CA PHE A 24 -8.57 -3.60 -3.26
C PHE A 24 -9.73 -2.60 -3.32
N PRO A 25 -9.62 -1.44 -2.64
CA PRO A 25 -10.67 -0.43 -2.61
C PRO A 25 -11.17 0.03 -3.99
N ASP A 26 -10.28 0.12 -4.97
CA ASP A 26 -10.64 0.54 -6.33
C ASP A 26 -11.43 -0.50 -7.12
N GLU A 27 -11.30 -1.78 -6.74
CA GLU A 27 -12.01 -2.90 -7.37
C GLU A 27 -13.31 -3.22 -6.63
N ALA A 28 -13.30 -3.20 -5.30
CA ALA A 28 -14.49 -3.39 -4.47
C ALA A 28 -15.54 -2.29 -4.68
N GLN A 29 -15.09 -1.06 -4.99
CA GLN A 29 -15.92 0.12 -5.23
C GLN A 29 -17.01 0.32 -4.17
N ARG A 30 -16.67 0.02 -2.91
CA ARG A 30 -17.58 0.12 -1.79
C ARG A 30 -17.73 1.60 -1.40
N PRO A 31 -18.96 2.16 -1.41
CA PRO A 31 -19.17 3.55 -1.04
C PRO A 31 -18.63 3.86 0.37
N GLY A 32 -17.86 4.95 0.50
CA GLY A 32 -17.22 5.36 1.76
C GLY A 32 -15.99 4.54 2.15
N CYS A 33 -15.44 3.75 1.21
CA CYS A 33 -14.20 3.00 1.38
C CYS A 33 -13.33 3.11 0.12
N MET A 34 -13.27 4.29 -0.50
CA MET A 34 -12.43 4.52 -1.68
C MET A 34 -10.94 4.50 -1.31
N PRO A 35 -10.02 4.23 -2.25
CA PRO A 35 -8.59 4.09 -1.98
C PRO A 35 -7.98 5.23 -1.15
N GLU A 36 -8.28 6.48 -1.49
CA GLU A 36 -7.76 7.66 -0.82
C GLU A 36 -8.26 7.78 0.63
N GLU A 37 -9.50 7.37 0.88
CA GLU A 37 -10.12 7.37 2.21
C GLU A 37 -9.50 6.29 3.11
N VAL A 38 -9.27 5.10 2.53
CA VAL A 38 -8.71 3.94 3.26
C VAL A 38 -7.23 4.13 3.54
N LEU A 39 -6.49 4.71 2.61
CA LEU A 39 -5.03 4.85 2.68
C LEU A 39 -4.56 6.21 3.18
N GLY A 40 -5.44 7.22 3.21
CA GLY A 40 -5.08 8.59 3.59
C GLY A 40 -4.05 9.24 2.65
N PHE A 41 -3.98 8.78 1.41
CA PHE A 41 -2.98 9.18 0.43
C PHE A 41 -3.63 9.38 -0.94
N THR A 42 -3.17 10.38 -1.69
CA THR A 42 -3.62 10.64 -3.06
C THR A 42 -2.43 10.59 -4.00
N CYS A 43 -2.57 9.88 -5.11
CA CYS A 43 -1.51 9.77 -6.09
C CYS A 43 -1.26 11.11 -6.80
N PRO A 44 0.01 11.44 -7.08
CA PRO A 44 0.33 12.54 -7.97
C PRO A 44 -0.26 12.32 -9.37
N PRO A 45 -0.59 13.40 -10.11
CA PRO A 45 -1.11 13.28 -11.47
C PRO A 45 -0.13 12.53 -12.38
N ILE A 46 -0.61 11.48 -13.04
CA ILE A 46 0.16 10.70 -14.01
C ILE A 46 -0.18 11.23 -15.41
N THR A 47 0.69 12.03 -16.02
CA THR A 47 0.46 12.58 -17.36
C THR A 47 1.11 11.71 -18.43
N ASN A 48 0.32 11.20 -19.38
CA ASN A 48 0.77 10.60 -20.65
C ASN A 48 1.83 9.49 -20.55
N ALA A 49 1.76 8.62 -19.55
CA ALA A 49 2.66 7.49 -19.43
C ALA A 49 2.05 6.21 -20.01
N THR A 50 2.53 5.79 -21.19
CA THR A 50 2.25 4.45 -21.74
C THR A 50 2.85 3.35 -20.87
N GLN A 51 3.95 3.63 -20.17
CA GLN A 51 4.61 2.75 -19.21
C GLN A 51 5.09 3.57 -18.00
N LEU A 52 4.87 3.04 -16.80
CA LEU A 52 5.37 3.63 -15.56
C LEU A 52 6.67 2.95 -15.13
N THR A 53 7.43 3.59 -14.24
CA THR A 53 8.76 3.15 -13.82
C THR A 53 8.78 1.69 -13.34
N PHE A 54 7.70 1.22 -12.72
CA PHE A 54 7.56 -0.15 -12.23
C PHE A 54 6.53 -0.97 -13.04
N GLY A 55 6.48 -0.72 -14.36
CA GLY A 55 5.56 -1.36 -15.29
C GLY A 55 4.22 -0.62 -15.36
N ASP A 56 3.32 -0.94 -14.45
CA ASP A 56 1.94 -0.42 -14.40
C ASP A 56 1.70 0.57 -13.26
N HIS A 57 2.72 0.88 -12.47
CA HIS A 57 2.62 1.83 -11.35
C HIS A 57 3.89 2.64 -11.09
N LEU A 58 3.71 3.76 -10.37
CA LEU A 58 4.76 4.47 -9.65
C LEU A 58 4.77 4.03 -8.18
N ARG A 59 5.88 4.23 -7.47
CA ARG A 59 6.01 3.91 -6.05
C ARG A 59 6.40 5.14 -5.25
N PHE A 60 5.73 5.34 -4.12
CA PHE A 60 5.96 6.48 -3.21
C PHE A 60 6.11 5.99 -1.77
N PRO A 61 7.01 6.58 -0.97
CA PRO A 61 7.20 6.16 0.42
C PRO A 61 5.94 6.44 1.25
N LYS A 62 5.66 5.56 2.22
CA LYS A 62 4.66 5.82 3.26
C LYS A 62 5.36 6.56 4.42
N PRO A 63 4.97 7.82 4.74
CA PRO A 63 5.77 8.67 5.65
C PRO A 63 5.85 8.18 7.10
N ASP A 64 4.84 7.46 7.56
CA ASP A 64 4.66 6.98 8.92
C ASP A 64 5.09 5.51 9.11
N ASP A 65 5.50 4.83 8.04
CA ASP A 65 5.91 3.43 8.14
C ASP A 65 6.90 3.04 7.01
N CYS A 66 8.17 2.85 7.38
CA CYS A 66 9.24 2.50 6.44
C CYS A 66 9.03 1.18 5.70
N ARG A 67 8.26 0.22 6.25
CA ARG A 67 8.07 -1.07 5.58
C ARG A 67 7.09 -0.97 4.41
N TYR A 68 6.22 0.02 4.43
CA TYR A 68 5.15 0.17 3.45
C TYR A 68 5.41 1.32 2.48
N PHE A 69 4.74 1.26 1.34
CA PHE A 69 4.79 2.26 0.28
C PHE A 69 3.47 2.27 -0.50
N PHE A 70 3.22 3.33 -1.24
CA PHE A 70 2.06 3.44 -2.12
C PHE A 70 2.44 3.11 -3.55
N LYS A 71 1.63 2.27 -4.19
CA LYS A 71 1.67 1.99 -5.63
C LYS A 71 0.59 2.82 -6.30
N CYS A 72 1.00 3.79 -7.11
CA CYS A 72 0.07 4.60 -7.89
C CYS A 72 -0.14 4.00 -9.27
N LEU A 73 -1.31 3.42 -9.47
CA LEU A 73 -1.70 2.80 -10.74
C LEU A 73 -2.01 3.86 -11.80
N LYS A 74 -2.03 3.46 -13.08
CA LYS A 74 -2.37 4.34 -14.21
C LYS A 74 -3.74 5.03 -14.10
N ASN A 75 -4.69 4.41 -13.39
CA ASN A 75 -6.03 4.97 -13.17
C ASN A 75 -6.04 6.07 -12.08
N GLY A 76 -4.90 6.35 -11.44
CA GLY A 76 -4.78 7.36 -10.39
C GLY A 76 -5.02 6.84 -8.98
N TYR A 77 -5.46 5.59 -8.81
CA TYR A 77 -5.74 5.05 -7.49
C TYR A 77 -4.46 4.50 -6.80
N PRO A 78 -4.27 4.82 -5.50
CA PRO A 78 -3.21 4.23 -4.70
C PRO A 78 -3.59 2.81 -4.23
N ARG A 79 -2.61 1.91 -4.24
CA ARG A 79 -2.67 0.63 -3.51
C ARG A 79 -1.52 0.56 -2.51
N LEU A 80 -1.77 -0.02 -1.34
CA LEU A 80 -0.70 -0.25 -0.37
C LEU A 80 0.22 -1.40 -0.85
N GLY A 81 1.52 -1.16 -0.86
CA GLY A 81 2.56 -2.17 -1.03
C GLY A 81 3.37 -2.30 0.25
N GLY A 82 3.93 -3.48 0.50
CA GLY A 82 4.76 -3.74 1.67
C GLY A 82 6.00 -4.53 1.29
N CYS A 83 7.11 -4.22 1.94
CA CYS A 83 8.32 -5.01 1.87
C CYS A 83 8.20 -6.28 2.71
N GLU A 84 8.92 -7.32 2.29
CA GLU A 84 9.11 -8.52 3.10
C GLU A 84 9.68 -8.16 4.47
N HIS A 85 9.33 -8.95 5.48
CA HIS A 85 9.83 -8.72 6.83
C HIS A 85 11.37 -8.71 6.85
N GLY A 86 11.95 -7.76 7.57
CA GLY A 86 13.39 -7.51 7.58
C GLY A 86 13.87 -6.48 6.55
N ASN A 87 13.02 -6.07 5.59
CA ASN A 87 13.31 -5.03 4.62
C ASN A 87 12.37 -3.82 4.76
N VAL A 88 12.83 -2.67 4.25
CA VAL A 88 12.06 -1.41 4.20
C VAL A 88 12.11 -0.81 2.80
N PHE A 89 11.16 0.06 2.48
CA PHE A 89 11.11 0.73 1.19
C PHE A 89 12.21 1.78 1.09
N ASN A 90 13.07 1.64 0.08
CA ASN A 90 14.11 2.61 -0.24
C ASN A 90 13.59 3.61 -1.30
N PRO A 91 13.27 4.86 -0.94
CA PRO A 91 12.72 5.83 -1.88
C PRO A 91 13.73 6.31 -2.92
N VAL A 92 15.03 6.04 -2.75
CA VAL A 92 16.08 6.44 -3.70
C VAL A 92 15.99 5.63 -4.99
N ASN A 93 15.70 4.33 -4.89
CA ASN A 93 15.63 3.42 -6.03
C ASN A 93 14.21 2.83 -6.24
N GLY A 94 13.30 2.96 -5.27
CA GLY A 94 11.93 2.45 -5.32
C GLY A 94 11.78 0.95 -5.10
N PHE A 95 12.78 0.31 -4.48
CA PHE A 95 12.78 -1.12 -4.13
C PHE A 95 12.85 -1.32 -2.62
N CYS A 96 12.59 -2.56 -2.19
CA CYS A 96 12.83 -2.97 -0.82
C CYS A 96 14.33 -3.21 -0.61
N ASP A 97 14.85 -2.73 0.50
CA ASP A 97 16.26 -2.78 0.84
C ASP A 97 16.43 -3.01 2.35
N SER A 98 17.65 -3.30 2.76
CA SER A 98 18.02 -3.42 4.17
C SER A 98 17.76 -2.09 4.89
N PRO A 99 17.20 -2.09 6.11
CA PRO A 99 16.96 -0.89 6.90
C PRO A 99 18.18 0.03 7.01
N GLN A 100 19.38 -0.55 7.12
CA GLN A 100 20.65 0.16 7.24
C GLN A 100 21.01 0.98 5.99
N ASN A 101 20.42 0.67 4.83
CA ASN A 101 20.63 1.38 3.57
C ASN A 101 19.62 2.53 3.37
N VAL A 102 18.62 2.65 4.25
CA VAL A 102 17.53 3.62 4.12
C VAL A 102 17.57 4.62 5.27
N ARG A 103 17.94 5.85 4.93
CA ARG A 103 18.10 6.94 5.90
C ARG A 103 16.79 7.16 6.69
N GLY A 104 16.88 7.12 8.02
CA GLY A 104 15.76 7.29 8.93
C GLY A 104 14.98 6.02 9.24
N CYS A 105 15.32 4.90 8.61
CA CYS A 105 14.70 3.59 8.84
C CYS A 105 15.69 2.56 9.43
N GLU A 106 16.92 2.96 9.78
CA GLU A 106 18.01 2.06 10.18
C GLU A 106 17.66 1.18 11.38
N LYS A 107 16.78 1.68 12.25
CA LYS A 107 16.33 1.01 13.47
C LYS A 107 14.93 0.42 13.37
N TYR A 108 14.31 0.37 12.19
CA TYR A 108 12.89 0.01 12.04
C TYR A 108 12.52 -1.37 12.60
N TYR A 109 13.42 -2.36 12.52
CA TYR A 109 13.21 -3.71 13.09
C TYR A 109 14.09 -3.96 14.33
N SER A 110 14.67 -2.92 14.93
CA SER A 110 15.32 -3.09 16.23
C SER A 110 14.22 -3.46 17.21
N GLU A 111 14.42 -4.52 18.00
CA GLU A 111 13.60 -4.71 19.18
C GLU A 111 13.85 -3.47 20.07
N ASP A 112 12.81 -2.67 20.30
CA ASP A 112 12.82 -1.70 21.38
C ASP A 112 12.87 -2.51 22.69
N ASP A 113 14.03 -2.56 23.33
CA ASP A 113 14.20 -3.01 24.73
C ASP A 113 13.43 -2.09 25.69
#